data_AF-A0A670KEW8-F1
#
_entry.id   AF-A0A670KEW8-F1
#
_cell.length_a   1.000
_cell.length_b   1.000
_cell.length_c   1.000
_cell.angle_alpha   90.00
_cell.angle_beta   90.00
_cell.angle_gamma   90.00
#
_symmetry.space_group_name_H-M   'P 1'
#
loop_
_entity.id
_entity.type
_entity.pdbx_description
1 polymer ?
#
loop_
_entity_poly.entity_id
_entity_poly.type
_entity_poly.pdbx_seq_one_letter_code
_entity_poly.pdbx_strand_id
1 'polypeptide(L)'
;MLVEAIVYVRRGPNRIGRVYKKAIFKQFTDDTYSQEIPKPSWLGFLGPVLRAEERDTFIIHLKNFASRPYSVHPHGVFYEKDSEGKTKICFSSSAVSDSLSFLCYPWEPV
;
A
#
# COMPACT_ATOMS: atom_id res chain seq x y z
N MET A 1 -12.84 -29.57 17.63
CA MET A 1 -12.49 -28.66 16.52
C MET A 1 -12.26 -27.19 16.92
N LEU A 2 -12.74 -26.69 18.07
CA LEU A 2 -12.56 -25.27 18.46
C LEU A 2 -11.29 -24.95 19.28
N VAL A 3 -10.53 -25.95 19.71
CA VAL A 3 -9.37 -25.76 20.62
C VAL A 3 -8.15 -25.14 19.94
N GLU A 4 -7.91 -25.44 18.67
CA GLU A 4 -6.75 -24.93 17.93
C GLU A 4 -6.85 -23.42 17.65
N ALA A 5 -8.04 -22.93 17.28
CA ALA A 5 -8.23 -21.52 16.92
C ALA A 5 -8.07 -20.55 18.10
N ILE A 6 -8.30 -21.03 19.33
CA ILE A 6 -8.15 -20.24 20.56
C ILE A 6 -6.73 -19.73 20.73
N VAL A 7 -5.74 -20.47 20.22
CA VAL A 7 -4.33 -20.09 20.32
C VAL A 7 -4.07 -18.72 19.69
N TYR A 8 -4.70 -18.44 18.54
CA TYR A 8 -4.51 -17.21 17.77
C TYR A 8 -5.46 -16.08 18.16
N VAL A 9 -6.70 -16.43 18.56
CA VAL A 9 -7.76 -15.43 18.73
C VAL A 9 -7.81 -14.88 20.16
N ARG A 10 -7.50 -15.70 21.17
CA ARG A 10 -7.74 -15.37 22.58
C ARG A 10 -6.68 -14.40 23.10
N ARG A 11 -7.14 -13.26 23.62
CA ARG A 11 -6.30 -12.28 24.35
C ARG A 11 -5.97 -12.81 25.75
N GLY A 12 -4.79 -12.47 26.25
CA GLY A 12 -4.33 -12.83 27.59
C GLY A 12 -3.15 -11.96 28.04
N PRO A 13 -2.62 -12.17 29.26
CA PRO A 13 -1.54 -11.35 29.81
C PRO A 13 -0.31 -11.28 28.89
N ASN A 14 0.03 -12.42 28.27
CA ASN A 14 1.15 -12.55 27.34
C ASN A 14 0.69 -12.77 25.89
N ARG A 15 -0.56 -12.43 25.55
CA ARG A 15 -1.12 -12.65 24.21
C ARG A 15 -1.96 -11.46 23.75
N ILE A 16 -1.57 -10.87 22.62
CA ILE A 16 -2.27 -9.73 22.01
C ILE A 16 -3.71 -10.10 21.61
N GLY A 17 -3.93 -11.33 21.15
CA GLY A 17 -5.22 -11.81 20.62
C GLY A 17 -5.41 -11.42 19.15
N ARG A 18 -6.65 -11.38 18.66
CA ARG A 18 -6.93 -11.19 17.22
C ARG A 18 -6.72 -9.79 16.64
N VAL A 19 -6.58 -8.75 17.47
CA VAL A 19 -6.57 -7.35 17.02
C VAL A 19 -5.16 -6.79 17.02
N TYR A 20 -4.68 -6.37 15.85
CA TYR A 20 -3.33 -5.86 15.64
C TYR A 20 -3.36 -4.49 14.96
N LYS A 21 -2.46 -3.59 15.37
CA LYS A 21 -2.23 -2.32 14.67
C LYS A 21 -1.47 -2.58 13.38
N LYS A 22 -2.01 -2.14 12.24
CA LYS A 22 -1.41 -2.29 10.91
C LYS A 22 -1.45 -0.94 10.19
N ALA A 23 -0.42 -0.66 9.39
CA ALA A 23 -0.48 0.38 8.37
C ALA A 23 -1.09 -0.23 7.11
N ILE A 24 -2.06 0.46 6.51
CA ILE A 24 -2.78 -0.01 5.32
C ILE A 24 -2.82 1.11 4.29
N PHE A 25 -2.71 0.75 3.01
CA PHE A 25 -2.94 1.68 1.91
C PHE A 25 -4.44 1.87 1.70
N LYS A 26 -4.83 3.13 1.49
CA LYS A 26 -6.22 3.55 1.25
C LYS A 26 -6.25 4.46 0.03
N GLN A 27 -7.35 4.40 -0.70
CA GLN A 27 -7.57 5.24 -1.86
C GLN A 27 -8.41 6.45 -1.45
N PHE A 28 -8.03 7.61 -1.96
CA PHE A 28 -8.75 8.86 -1.78
C PHE A 28 -9.15 9.41 -3.15
N THR A 29 -10.14 10.28 -3.16
CA THR A 29 -10.66 10.89 -4.40
C THR A 29 -9.73 11.94 -4.99
N ASP A 30 -9.00 12.64 -4.13
CA ASP A 30 -8.25 13.85 -4.48
C ASP A 30 -6.95 13.99 -3.66
N ASP A 31 -6.18 15.03 -4.00
CA ASP A 31 -4.91 15.40 -3.36
C ASP A 31 -5.08 15.99 -1.94
N THR A 32 -6.32 16.28 -1.54
CA THR A 32 -6.63 16.70 -0.16
C THR A 32 -6.66 15.52 0.81
N TYR A 33 -6.77 14.28 0.31
CA TYR A 33 -6.89 13.06 1.11
C TYR A 33 -8.03 13.13 2.14
N SER A 34 -9.12 13.82 1.80
CA SER A 34 -10.25 14.06 2.71
C SER A 34 -11.35 13.01 2.58
N GLN A 35 -11.64 12.57 1.35
CA GLN A 35 -12.71 11.61 1.05
C GLN A 35 -12.12 10.25 0.62
N GLU A 36 -12.32 9.23 1.45
CA GLU A 36 -11.89 7.85 1.19
C GLU A 36 -12.84 7.16 0.20
N ILE A 37 -12.27 6.47 -0.79
CA ILE A 37 -13.03 5.63 -1.72
C ILE A 37 -13.25 4.25 -1.05
N PRO A 38 -14.51 3.81 -0.88
CA PRO A 38 -14.79 2.53 -0.23
C PRO A 38 -14.28 1.37 -1.08
N LYS A 39 -13.53 0.47 -0.44
CA LYS A 39 -13.05 -0.76 -1.06
C LYS A 39 -14.05 -1.90 -0.88
N PRO A 40 -14.08 -2.88 -1.81
CA PRO A 40 -14.96 -4.03 -1.66
C PRO A 40 -14.63 -4.85 -0.41
N SER A 41 -15.66 -5.40 0.23
CA SER A 41 -15.54 -6.11 1.53
C SER A 41 -14.58 -7.31 1.49
N TRP A 42 -14.49 -8.00 0.36
CA TRP A 42 -13.62 -9.16 0.15
C TRP A 42 -12.12 -8.81 0.09
N LEU A 43 -11.75 -7.55 -0.12
CA LEU A 43 -10.36 -7.12 -0.21
C LEU A 43 -9.68 -7.07 1.19
N GLY A 44 -10.48 -6.99 2.25
CA GLY A 44 -9.99 -7.06 3.63
C GLY A 44 -8.98 -5.97 3.96
N PHE A 45 -7.76 -6.35 4.35
CA PHE A 45 -6.69 -5.41 4.71
C PHE A 45 -5.78 -5.02 3.54
N LEU A 46 -5.96 -5.60 2.36
CA LEU A 46 -5.18 -5.24 1.17
C LEU A 46 -5.48 -3.79 0.75
N GLY A 47 -4.50 -3.18 0.10
CA GLY A 47 -4.61 -1.85 -0.49
C GLY A 47 -5.54 -1.84 -1.72
N PRO A 48 -5.81 -0.65 -2.29
CA PRO A 48 -6.63 -0.53 -3.48
C PRO A 48 -6.01 -1.23 -4.69
N VAL A 49 -6.85 -1.69 -5.60
CA VAL A 49 -6.41 -2.34 -6.84
C VAL A 49 -6.08 -1.25 -7.85
N LEU A 50 -4.81 -1.17 -8.26
CA LEU A 50 -4.37 -0.31 -9.35
C LEU A 50 -4.42 -1.11 -10.66
N ARG A 51 -4.99 -0.53 -11.71
CA ARG A 51 -5.10 -1.14 -13.04
C ARG A 51 -4.71 -0.11 -14.09
N ALA A 52 -3.96 -0.56 -15.08
CA ALA A 52 -3.49 0.21 -16.22
C ALA A 52 -3.33 -0.76 -17.40
N GLU A 53 -3.43 -0.26 -18.62
CA GLU A 53 -3.18 -1.03 -19.83
C GLU A 53 -1.69 -0.94 -20.26
N GLU A 54 -1.29 -1.76 -21.23
CA GLU A 54 0.05 -1.66 -21.79
C GLU A 54 0.25 -0.27 -22.40
N ARG A 55 1.40 0.34 -22.09
CA ARG A 55 1.81 1.70 -22.48
C ARG A 55 1.10 2.83 -21.73
N ASP A 56 0.27 2.51 -20.73
CA ASP A 56 -0.22 3.51 -19.80
C ASP A 56 0.87 3.93 -18.80
N THR A 57 0.84 5.21 -18.45
CA THR A 57 1.63 5.74 -17.33
C THR A 57 0.70 5.94 -16.15
N PHE A 58 0.99 5.30 -15.02
CA PHE A 58 0.24 5.54 -13.79
C PHE A 58 1.06 6.39 -12.83
N ILE A 59 0.40 7.41 -12.30
CA ILE A 59 0.98 8.35 -11.33
C ILE A 59 0.32 8.05 -9.99
N ILE A 60 1.15 7.68 -9.01
CA ILE A 60 0.70 7.41 -7.65
C ILE A 60 1.08 8.61 -6.79
N HIS A 61 0.08 9.35 -6.33
CA HIS A 61 0.24 10.35 -5.29
C HIS A 61 0.11 9.67 -3.94
N LEU A 62 1.19 9.63 -3.16
CA LEU A 62 1.20 8.99 -1.86
C LEU A 62 1.46 10.01 -0.76
N LYS A 63 0.67 9.91 0.32
CA LYS A 63 0.89 10.65 1.56
C LYS A 63 0.92 9.69 2.73
N ASN A 64 1.97 9.77 3.54
CA ASN A 64 2.15 8.89 4.68
C ASN A 64 1.54 9.50 5.96
N PHE A 65 0.40 8.96 6.39
CA PHE A 65 -0.24 9.32 7.66
C PHE A 65 0.21 8.44 8.85
N ALA A 66 1.12 7.49 8.62
CA ALA A 66 1.61 6.61 9.68
C ALA A 66 2.75 7.25 10.47
N SER A 67 3.02 6.71 11.66
CA SER A 67 4.07 7.20 12.55
C SER A 67 5.49 6.80 12.12
N ARG A 68 5.63 5.98 11.09
CA ARG A 68 6.91 5.45 10.60
C ARG A 68 7.02 5.72 9.11
N PRO A 69 8.23 5.90 8.57
CA PRO A 69 8.39 6.03 7.13
C PRO A 69 8.02 4.74 6.42
N TYR A 70 7.26 4.86 5.33
CA TYR A 70 6.86 3.78 4.45
C TYR A 70 7.16 4.17 2.99
N SER A 71 7.33 3.18 2.12
CA SER A 71 7.50 3.36 0.69
C SER A 71 6.63 2.37 -0.09
N VAL A 72 6.49 2.61 -1.40
CA VAL A 72 5.80 1.71 -2.33
C VAL A 72 6.81 1.27 -3.38
N HIS A 73 6.86 -0.03 -3.64
CA HIS A 73 7.70 -0.62 -4.68
C HIS A 73 6.80 -1.48 -5.56
N PRO A 74 6.46 -1.01 -6.77
CA PRO A 74 5.61 -1.78 -7.66
C PRO A 74 6.41 -2.92 -8.32
N HIS A 75 5.67 -3.97 -8.67
CA HIS A 75 6.19 -5.12 -9.39
C HIS A 75 5.55 -5.18 -10.77
N GLY A 76 6.30 -5.60 -11.79
CA GLY A 76 5.79 -5.80 -13.16
C GLY A 76 5.63 -4.52 -13.98
N VAL A 77 6.33 -3.45 -13.60
CA VAL A 77 6.29 -2.15 -14.28
C VAL A 77 7.71 -1.60 -14.36
N PHE A 78 8.02 -0.83 -15.40
CA PHE A 78 9.30 -0.15 -15.49
C PHE A 78 9.17 1.23 -14.86
N TYR A 79 10.21 1.61 -14.16
CA TYR A 79 10.32 2.92 -13.55
C TYR A 79 11.74 3.41 -13.66
N GLU A 80 11.90 4.73 -13.79
CA GLU A 80 13.20 5.33 -13.71
C GLU A 80 13.77 5.15 -12.29
N LYS A 81 15.10 5.12 -12.17
CA LYS A 81 15.81 4.84 -10.91
C LYS A 81 15.39 5.76 -9.76
N ASP A 82 14.88 6.95 -10.07
CA ASP A 82 14.37 7.90 -9.08
C ASP A 82 12.95 7.57 -8.57
N SER A 83 12.21 6.70 -9.27
CA SER A 83 10.93 6.10 -8.84
C SER A 83 11.12 4.71 -8.18
N GLU A 84 12.37 4.25 -8.01
CA GLU A 84 12.70 3.02 -7.30
C GLU A 84 12.51 3.22 -5.80
N GLY A 85 11.33 2.89 -5.28
CA GLY A 85 10.96 3.00 -3.85
C GLY A 85 11.81 2.19 -2.85
N LYS A 86 13.02 1.73 -3.24
CA LYS A 86 13.99 1.02 -2.41
C LYS A 86 15.13 1.87 -1.87
N THR A 87 15.46 3.04 -2.44
CA THR A 87 16.66 3.78 -1.98
C THR A 87 16.56 5.30 -1.92
N LYS A 88 15.51 5.94 -2.46
CA LYS A 88 15.40 7.42 -2.37
C LYS A 88 14.05 7.99 -1.96
N ILE A 89 12.97 7.22 -1.96
CA ILE A 89 11.65 7.73 -1.60
C ILE A 89 11.21 7.10 -0.28
N CYS A 90 11.69 7.70 0.80
CA CYS A 90 11.27 7.38 2.16
C CYS A 90 10.24 8.45 2.56
N PHE A 91 8.94 8.14 2.47
CA PHE A 91 7.91 9.09 2.86
C PHE A 91 7.95 9.24 4.39
N SER A 92 8.62 10.28 4.89
CA SER A 92 8.62 10.61 6.32
C SER A 92 7.19 10.86 6.82
N SER A 93 6.96 10.80 8.14
CA SER A 93 5.64 11.08 8.77
C SER A 93 5.09 12.48 8.49
N SER A 94 5.88 13.31 7.79
CA SER A 94 5.59 14.69 7.41
C SER A 94 5.92 14.95 5.94
N ALA A 95 6.20 13.92 5.14
CA ALA A 95 6.59 14.09 3.74
C ALA A 95 5.42 14.62 2.92
N VAL A 96 5.72 15.69 2.18
CA VAL A 96 4.93 16.27 1.10
C VAL A 96 4.53 15.14 0.13
N SER A 97 3.38 15.26 -0.53
CA SER A 97 2.91 14.26 -1.49
C SER A 97 3.92 14.07 -2.61
N ASP A 98 4.81 13.08 -2.50
CA ASP A 98 5.69 12.75 -3.61
C ASP A 98 4.86 11.95 -4.62
N SER A 99 4.77 12.49 -5.85
CA SER A 99 4.16 11.82 -6.98
C SER A 99 5.15 10.84 -7.58
N LEU A 100 4.80 9.57 -7.64
CA LEU A 100 5.61 8.53 -8.26
C LEU A 100 5.01 8.15 -9.60
N SER A 101 5.76 8.36 -10.68
CA SER A 101 5.38 7.94 -12.02
C SER A 101 6.01 6.58 -12.36
N PHE A 102 5.18 5.71 -12.94
CA PHE A 102 5.56 4.38 -13.38
C PHE A 102 4.98 4.13 -14.77
N LEU A 103 5.77 3.50 -15.64
CA LEU A 103 5.36 3.13 -16.99
C LEU A 103 5.06 1.63 -17.04
N CYS A 104 3.85 1.28 -17.47
CA CYS A 104 3.50 -0.11 -17.73
C CYS A 104 3.94 -0.46 -19.16
N TYR A 105 5.04 -1.22 -19.31
CA TYR A 105 5.42 -1.77 -20.62
C TYR A 105 4.93 -3.22 -20.73
N PRO A 106 4.69 -3.72 -21.95
CA PRO A 106 4.48 -5.14 -22.19
C PRO A 106 5.61 -5.95 -21.55
N TRP A 107 5.26 -7.07 -20.92
CA TRP A 107 6.23 -8.04 -20.45
C TRP A 107 6.86 -8.69 -21.68
N GLU A 108 7.97 -8.15 -22.18
CA GLU A 108 8.70 -8.77 -23.28
C GLU A 108 9.25 -10.12 -22.80
N PRO A 109 8.90 -11.25 -23.45
CA PRO A 109 9.55 -12.52 -23.17
C PRO A 109 11.00 -12.42 -23.66
N VAL A 110 11.94 -12.63 -22.73
CA VAL A 110 13.38 -12.76 -23.03
C VAL A 110 13.63 -13.98 -23.94
#